data_AF-A0A396ZU51-F1
#
_entry.id   AF-A0A396ZU51-F1
#
_cell.length_a   1.000
_cell.length_b   1.000
_cell.length_c   1.000
_cell.angle_alpha   90.00
_cell.angle_beta   90.00
_cell.angle_gamma   90.00
#
_symmetry.space_group_name_H-M   'P 1'
#
loop_
_entity.id
_entity.type
_entity.pdbx_description
1 polymer ?
#
loop_
_entity_poly.entity_id
_entity_poly.type
_entity_poly.pdbx_seq_one_letter_code
_entity_poly.pdbx_strand_id
1 'polypeptide(L)'
;MDYQDYAKRKLNKDLGMIQENSYGAPPGFYFDENPPVKDDPYLHDYNVCDRVKSFVELSLQRAKYTKGKQCNHIFWPVGEDFKFQNAVKWFKNLDKLIHYTNQEGRVNVFYSTLGNYTDVKLQDKSLQWTTKTDDFFPYADRANGYWYASI
;
A
#
# COMPACT_ATOMS: atom_id res chain seq x y z
N MET A 1 -22.58 11.99 1.45
CA MET A 1 -22.86 10.57 1.74
C MET A 1 -22.51 10.38 3.20
N ASP A 2 -23.52 10.28 4.07
CA ASP A 2 -23.32 10.17 5.51
C ASP A 2 -23.07 8.71 5.87
N TYR A 3 -21.83 8.42 6.31
CA TYR A 3 -21.35 7.08 6.63
C TYR A 3 -21.87 6.54 7.98
N GLN A 4 -22.65 7.33 8.74
CA GLN A 4 -23.15 6.95 10.07
C GLN A 4 -24.48 6.17 10.05
N ASP A 5 -25.17 6.08 8.91
CA ASP A 5 -26.48 5.42 8.79
C ASP A 5 -26.35 3.90 8.53
N TYR A 6 -26.65 3.08 9.55
CA TYR A 6 -26.57 1.61 9.50
C TYR A 6 -27.49 0.97 8.45
N ALA A 7 -28.68 1.54 8.19
CA ALA A 7 -29.62 0.98 7.22
C ALA A 7 -29.10 1.13 5.78
N LYS A 8 -28.38 2.22 5.50
CA LYS A 8 -27.73 2.45 4.19
C LYS A 8 -26.51 1.56 3.97
N ARG A 9 -25.73 1.26 5.02
CA ARG A 9 -24.61 0.31 4.93
C ARG A 9 -25.04 -1.09 4.49
N LYS A 10 -26.23 -1.56 4.89
CA LYS A 10 -26.73 -2.89 4.51
C LYS A 10 -27.09 -2.99 3.02
N LEU A 11 -27.44 -1.88 2.38
CA LEU A 11 -27.76 -1.82 0.96
C LEU A 11 -26.50 -1.74 0.08
N ASN A 12 -25.42 -1.16 0.60
CA ASN A 12 -24.16 -0.99 -0.11
C ASN A 12 -23.20 -2.15 0.22
N LYS A 13 -22.90 -2.98 -0.78
CA LYS A 13 -21.81 -3.94 -0.69
C LYS A 13 -20.49 -3.20 -0.84
N ASP A 14 -20.00 -2.62 0.25
CA ASP A 14 -18.71 -1.92 0.24
C ASP A 14 -17.57 -2.94 0.23
N LEU A 15 -16.60 -2.75 -0.68
CA LEU A 15 -15.39 -3.57 -0.70
C LEU A 15 -14.45 -3.09 0.42
N GLY A 16 -14.23 -3.96 1.41
CA GLY A 16 -13.26 -3.72 2.48
C GLY A 16 -11.85 -4.16 2.07
N MET A 17 -10.84 -3.34 2.38
CA MET A 17 -9.43 -3.69 2.31
C MET A 17 -8.83 -3.68 3.72
N ILE A 18 -8.26 -4.80 4.13
CA ILE A 18 -7.44 -4.89 5.35
C ILE A 18 -5.99 -4.97 4.90
N GLN A 19 -5.14 -4.14 5.48
CA GLN A 19 -3.71 -4.13 5.17
C GLN A 19 -2.92 -4.88 6.24
N GLU A 20 -1.89 -5.58 5.80
CA GLU A 20 -0.88 -6.14 6.69
C GLU A 20 -0.06 -4.98 7.27
N ASN A 21 -0.03 -4.89 8.61
CA ASN A 21 0.69 -3.90 9.41
C ASN A 21 0.06 -2.50 9.47
N SER A 22 0.53 -1.56 8.65
CA SER A 22 0.27 -0.13 8.80
C SER A 22 -0.16 0.50 7.47
N TYR A 23 -0.63 1.75 7.51
CA TYR A 23 -0.97 2.60 6.36
C TYR A 23 0.25 3.34 5.79
N GLY A 24 1.45 2.84 6.09
CA GLY A 24 2.71 3.47 5.76
C GLY A 24 3.35 3.00 4.45
N ALA A 25 4.32 3.79 3.97
CA ALA A 25 5.15 3.43 2.82
C ALA A 25 5.82 2.05 2.99
N PRO A 26 6.23 1.39 1.88
CA PRO A 26 6.99 0.15 1.98
C PRO A 26 8.21 0.32 2.91
N PRO A 27 8.53 -0.66 3.77
CA PRO A 27 9.67 -0.56 4.69
C PRO A 27 10.97 -0.15 3.96
N GLY A 28 11.63 0.89 4.47
CA GLY A 28 12.84 1.46 3.86
C GLY A 28 12.59 2.47 2.74
N PHE A 29 11.33 2.83 2.45
CA PHE A 29 10.96 3.82 1.42
C PHE A 29 10.26 5.06 1.99
N TYR A 30 10.51 5.38 3.26
CA TYR A 30 10.09 6.63 3.88
C TYR A 30 11.09 7.73 3.54
N PHE A 31 10.83 8.48 2.47
CA PHE A 31 11.83 9.42 1.91
C PHE A 31 12.14 10.65 2.77
N ASP A 32 11.42 10.86 3.87
CA ASP A 32 11.81 11.85 4.88
C ASP A 32 13.01 11.37 5.71
N GLU A 33 13.13 10.06 5.96
CA GLU A 33 14.10 9.45 6.88
C GLU A 33 15.12 8.54 6.18
N ASN A 34 14.68 7.78 5.20
CA ASN A 34 15.49 6.80 4.50
C ASN A 34 16.34 7.43 3.39
N PRO A 35 17.46 6.79 3.01
CA PRO A 35 18.29 7.26 1.91
C PRO A 35 17.49 7.41 0.60
N PRO A 36 17.81 8.44 -0.19
CA PRO A 36 17.19 8.63 -1.50
C PRO A 36 17.65 7.55 -2.49
N VAL A 37 16.99 7.50 -3.64
CA VAL A 37 17.50 6.79 -4.81
C VAL A 37 18.62 7.65 -5.43
N LYS A 38 19.86 7.15 -5.30
CA LYS A 38 21.08 7.75 -5.81
C LYS A 38 21.46 7.08 -7.12
N ASP A 39 21.21 7.77 -8.22
CA ASP A 39 21.29 7.26 -9.57
C ASP A 39 22.33 7.96 -10.47
N ASP A 40 23.13 8.85 -9.89
CA ASP A 40 24.27 9.45 -10.59
C ASP A 40 25.51 8.52 -10.43
N PRO A 41 26.01 7.92 -11.52
CA PRO A 41 27.14 7.00 -11.46
C PRO A 41 28.49 7.69 -11.15
N TYR A 42 28.54 9.02 -11.25
CA TYR A 42 29.74 9.82 -10.96
C TYR A 42 29.81 10.31 -9.51
N LEU A 43 28.74 10.09 -8.73
CA LEU A 43 28.68 10.40 -7.31
C LEU A 43 28.87 9.12 -6.46
N HIS A 44 29.28 9.32 -5.22
CA HIS A 44 29.41 8.23 -4.25
C HIS A 44 28.03 7.67 -3.85
N ASP A 45 28.04 6.41 -3.41
CA ASP A 45 26.87 5.65 -2.93
C ASP A 45 25.75 5.45 -3.97
N TYR A 46 26.09 5.23 -5.24
CA TYR A 46 25.11 4.73 -6.22
C TYR A 46 24.40 3.49 -5.65
N ASN A 47 23.06 3.52 -5.58
CA ASN A 47 22.29 2.51 -4.85
C ASN A 47 21.06 1.98 -5.59
N VAL A 48 20.89 2.30 -6.89
CA VAL A 48 19.69 1.94 -7.66
C VAL A 48 19.39 0.45 -7.60
N CYS A 49 20.39 -0.40 -7.85
CA CYS A 49 20.21 -1.85 -7.90
C CYS A 49 19.64 -2.41 -6.59
N ASP A 50 20.19 -2.02 -5.44
CA ASP A 50 19.75 -2.52 -4.13
C ASP A 50 18.37 -1.98 -3.76
N ARG A 51 18.10 -0.69 -4.07
CA ARG A 51 16.80 -0.05 -3.85
C ARG A 51 15.70 -0.74 -4.66
N VAL A 52 15.94 -0.97 -5.95
CA VAL A 52 14.98 -1.64 -6.85
C VAL A 52 14.77 -3.08 -6.39
N LYS A 53 15.84 -3.84 -6.15
CA LYS A 53 15.74 -5.22 -5.68
C LYS A 53 14.88 -5.33 -4.42
N SER A 54 15.14 -4.47 -3.43
CA SER A 54 14.39 -4.46 -2.16
C SER A 54 12.91 -4.13 -2.39
N PHE A 55 12.60 -3.13 -3.23
CA PHE A 55 11.21 -2.75 -3.53
C PHE A 55 10.45 -3.86 -4.26
N VAL A 56 11.09 -4.51 -5.24
CA VAL A 56 10.51 -5.62 -5.99
C VAL A 56 10.22 -6.79 -5.07
N GLU A 57 11.18 -7.17 -4.21
CA GLU A 57 11.01 -8.26 -3.25
C GLU A 57 9.85 -7.97 -2.29
N LEU A 58 9.78 -6.76 -1.70
CA LEU A 58 8.64 -6.35 -0.85
C LEU A 58 7.30 -6.42 -1.59
N SER A 59 7.27 -5.95 -2.84
CA SER A 59 6.07 -5.96 -3.67
C SER A 59 5.60 -7.38 -4.00
N LEU A 60 6.52 -8.28 -4.34
CA LEU A 60 6.22 -9.70 -4.57
C LEU A 60 5.76 -10.41 -3.30
N GLN A 61 6.30 -10.05 -2.13
CA GLN A 61 5.81 -10.58 -0.85
C GLN A 61 4.39 -10.11 -0.57
N ARG A 62 4.10 -8.81 -0.71
CA ARG A 62 2.74 -8.27 -0.53
C ARG A 62 1.73 -8.88 -1.51
N ALA A 63 2.17 -9.19 -2.74
CA ALA A 63 1.32 -9.83 -3.74
C ALA A 63 0.84 -11.23 -3.34
N LYS A 64 1.54 -11.93 -2.42
CA LYS A 64 1.09 -13.24 -1.94
C LYS A 64 -0.24 -13.19 -1.17
N TYR A 65 -0.58 -12.04 -0.62
CA TYR A 65 -1.82 -11.84 0.16
C TYR A 65 -2.96 -11.24 -0.67
N THR A 66 -2.71 -10.84 -1.92
CA THR A 66 -3.76 -10.30 -2.79
C THR A 66 -4.60 -11.44 -3.37
N LYS A 67 -5.91 -11.25 -3.45
CA LYS A 67 -6.81 -12.18 -4.15
C LYS A 67 -6.90 -11.80 -5.63
N GLY A 68 -7.17 -12.80 -6.48
CA GLY A 68 -7.51 -12.64 -7.90
C GLY A 68 -6.42 -13.20 -8.81
N LYS A 69 -6.80 -14.01 -9.79
CA LYS A 69 -5.85 -14.57 -10.77
C LYS A 69 -5.63 -13.64 -11.96
N GLN A 70 -6.62 -12.81 -12.26
CA GLN A 70 -6.56 -11.84 -13.36
C GLN A 70 -6.12 -10.47 -12.85
N CYS A 71 -6.45 -10.11 -11.60
CA CYS A 71 -6.08 -8.86 -10.97
C CYS A 71 -4.85 -9.00 -10.05
N ASN A 72 -3.66 -9.17 -10.63
CA ASN A 72 -2.36 -9.20 -9.94
C ASN A 72 -1.91 -7.80 -9.47
N HIS A 73 -2.85 -6.99 -8.99
CA HIS A 73 -2.60 -5.65 -8.49
C HIS A 73 -2.48 -5.67 -6.97
N ILE A 74 -1.50 -4.93 -6.46
CA ILE A 74 -1.34 -4.58 -5.05
C ILE A 74 -1.41 -3.07 -4.89
N PHE A 75 -1.76 -2.63 -3.68
CA PHE A 75 -1.77 -1.21 -3.33
C PHE A 75 -0.73 -0.94 -2.23
N TRP A 76 0.14 0.03 -2.49
CA TRP A 76 1.06 0.60 -1.51
C TRP A 76 0.55 1.97 -1.08
N PRO A 77 0.11 2.15 0.17
CA PRO A 77 -0.12 3.49 0.70
C PRO A 77 1.24 4.14 0.93
N VAL A 78 1.62 5.08 0.07
CA VAL A 78 2.89 5.80 0.24
C VAL A 78 2.62 7.03 1.10
N GLY A 79 2.92 6.94 2.39
CA GLY A 79 2.67 7.98 3.38
C GLY A 79 2.91 7.50 4.80
N GLU A 80 2.48 8.31 5.79
CA GLU A 80 2.27 8.00 7.22
C GLU A 80 1.81 9.30 7.89
N ASP A 81 1.74 9.32 9.23
CA ASP A 81 1.51 10.53 10.01
C ASP A 81 2.50 11.64 9.67
N PHE A 82 1.96 12.80 9.29
CA PHE A 82 2.72 14.03 9.01
C PHE A 82 3.91 13.87 8.03
N LYS A 83 3.87 12.88 7.14
CA LYS A 83 4.83 12.74 6.03
C LYS A 83 4.51 13.71 4.90
N PHE A 84 5.37 13.74 3.88
CA PHE A 84 5.25 14.64 2.72
C PHE A 84 5.38 16.13 3.05
N GLN A 85 5.95 16.50 4.22
CA GLN A 85 6.29 17.90 4.53
C GLN A 85 7.19 18.50 3.44
N ASN A 86 8.12 17.71 2.89
CA ASN A 86 8.82 18.01 1.66
C ASN A 86 8.35 17.09 0.53
N ALA A 87 7.17 17.38 -0.03
CA ALA A 87 6.59 16.61 -1.12
C ALA A 87 7.51 16.50 -2.35
N VAL A 88 8.30 17.55 -2.64
CA VAL A 88 9.25 17.53 -3.76
C VAL A 88 10.30 16.44 -3.58
N LYS A 89 10.81 16.24 -2.35
CA LYS A 89 11.75 15.15 -2.04
C LYS A 89 11.10 13.78 -2.26
N TRP A 90 9.85 13.60 -1.84
CA TRP A 90 9.11 12.35 -2.03
C TRP A 90 8.92 12.03 -3.51
N PHE A 91 8.30 12.94 -4.27
CA PHE A 91 7.98 12.70 -5.68
C PHE A 91 9.25 12.46 -6.51
N LYS A 92 10.33 13.22 -6.30
CA LYS A 92 11.61 12.96 -7.00
C LYS A 92 12.14 11.54 -6.79
N ASN A 93 12.00 11.01 -5.58
CA ASN A 93 12.48 9.66 -5.29
C ASN A 93 11.53 8.57 -5.77
N LEU A 94 10.22 8.81 -5.70
CA LEU A 94 9.20 7.92 -6.23
C LEU A 94 9.30 7.81 -7.76
N ASP A 95 9.54 8.92 -8.46
CA ASP A 95 9.73 8.93 -9.91
C ASP A 95 10.92 8.05 -10.32
N LYS A 96 12.06 8.19 -9.62
CA LYS A 96 13.23 7.33 -9.84
C LYS A 96 12.92 5.86 -9.54
N LEU A 97 12.26 5.60 -8.41
CA LEU A 97 11.92 4.24 -8.02
C LEU A 97 11.00 3.56 -9.06
N ILE A 98 9.97 4.27 -9.52
CA ILE A 98 9.05 3.82 -10.58
C ILE A 98 9.84 3.55 -11.87
N HIS A 99 10.68 4.50 -12.29
CA HIS A 99 11.48 4.39 -13.51
C HIS A 99 12.36 3.14 -13.51
N TYR A 100 13.22 2.99 -12.51
CA TYR A 100 14.18 1.88 -12.46
C TYR A 100 13.52 0.53 -12.16
N THR A 101 12.43 0.51 -11.39
CA THR A 101 11.68 -0.74 -11.15
C THR A 101 11.00 -1.23 -12.43
N ASN A 102 10.41 -0.32 -13.21
CA ASN A 102 9.76 -0.70 -14.46
C ASN A 102 10.77 -1.13 -15.53
N GLN A 103 12.00 -0.62 -15.50
CA GLN A 103 13.11 -1.12 -16.34
C GLN A 103 13.58 -2.52 -15.93
N GLU A 104 13.55 -2.84 -14.64
CA GLU A 104 13.90 -4.17 -14.14
C GLU A 104 12.89 -5.23 -14.58
N GLY A 105 11.60 -4.88 -14.58
CA GLY A 105 10.57 -5.57 -15.35
C GLY A 105 9.85 -6.74 -14.66
N ARG A 106 10.24 -7.16 -13.44
CA ARG A 106 9.46 -8.18 -12.70
C ARG A 106 8.10 -7.68 -12.22
N VAL A 107 7.97 -6.38 -12.00
CA VAL A 107 6.72 -5.72 -11.59
C VAL A 107 6.55 -4.41 -12.35
N ASN A 108 5.31 -3.96 -12.51
CA ASN A 108 4.98 -2.66 -13.07
C ASN A 108 4.41 -1.74 -11.98
N VAL A 109 5.03 -0.58 -11.82
CA VAL A 109 4.76 0.40 -10.76
C VAL A 109 4.31 1.71 -11.39
N PHE A 110 3.30 2.34 -10.80
CA PHE A 110 2.78 3.63 -11.25
C PHE A 110 2.02 4.32 -10.11
N TYR A 111 1.89 5.63 -10.20
CA TYR A 111 1.03 6.38 -9.28
C TYR A 111 -0.42 6.00 -9.49
N SER A 112 -1.15 5.83 -8.40
CA SER A 112 -2.56 5.49 -8.44
C SER A 112 -3.27 6.04 -7.19
N THR A 113 -4.58 5.83 -7.15
CA THR A 113 -5.43 6.16 -6.01
C THR A 113 -6.05 4.88 -5.45
N LEU A 114 -6.51 4.94 -4.19
CA LEU A 114 -7.25 3.83 -3.60
C LEU A 114 -8.54 3.52 -4.39
N GLY A 115 -9.19 4.55 -4.95
CA GLY A 115 -10.37 4.39 -5.82
C GLY A 115 -10.05 3.55 -7.04
N ASN A 116 -9.02 3.94 -7.82
CA ASN A 116 -8.61 3.19 -9.03
C ASN A 116 -8.26 1.74 -8.71
N TYR A 117 -7.55 1.48 -7.60
CA TYR A 117 -7.24 0.11 -7.18
C TYR A 117 -8.50 -0.70 -6.86
N THR A 118 -9.45 -0.10 -6.15
CA THR A 118 -10.73 -0.72 -5.78
C THR A 118 -11.56 -1.01 -7.04
N ASP A 119 -11.62 -0.08 -7.98
CA ASP A 119 -12.36 -0.25 -9.24
C ASP A 119 -11.82 -1.43 -10.06
N VAL A 120 -10.48 -1.53 -10.22
CA VAL A 120 -9.86 -2.64 -10.95
C VAL A 120 -10.11 -3.97 -10.23
N LYS A 121 -10.08 -4.00 -8.89
CA LYS A 121 -10.42 -5.20 -8.10
C LYS A 121 -11.89 -5.60 -8.27
N LEU A 122 -12.82 -4.65 -8.32
CA LEU A 122 -14.24 -4.92 -8.54
C LEU A 122 -14.56 -5.40 -9.95
N GLN A 123 -13.74 -5.03 -10.94
CA GLN A 123 -13.90 -5.48 -12.33
C GLN A 123 -13.42 -6.91 -12.58
N ASP A 124 -12.57 -7.47 -11.70
CA ASP A 124 -12.06 -8.84 -11.85
C ASP A 124 -13.14 -9.88 -11.51
N LYS A 125 -13.72 -10.44 -12.57
CA LYS A 125 -14.77 -11.48 -12.48
C LYS A 125 -14.24 -12.83 -11.97
N SER A 126 -12.92 -13.04 -11.92
CA SER A 126 -12.31 -14.23 -11.33
C SER A 126 -12.31 -14.16 -9.79
N LEU A 127 -12.57 -12.99 -9.21
CA LEU A 127 -12.65 -12.80 -7.77
C LEU A 127 -14.01 -13.24 -7.20
N GLN A 128 -13.94 -14.05 -6.15
CA GLN A 128 -15.07 -14.35 -5.29
C GLN A 128 -14.77 -13.76 -3.92
N TRP A 129 -15.56 -12.76 -3.53
CA TRP A 129 -15.39 -12.04 -2.27
C TRP A 129 -16.09 -12.80 -1.13
N THR A 130 -15.42 -12.89 0.00
CA THR A 130 -16.02 -13.39 1.24
C THR A 130 -16.87 -12.29 1.87
N THR A 131 -18.06 -12.64 2.33
CA THR A 131 -18.94 -11.71 3.06
C THR A 131 -18.55 -11.68 4.54
N LYS A 132 -18.32 -10.49 5.10
CA LYS A 132 -18.26 -10.23 6.55
C LYS A 132 -19.54 -9.51 6.96
N THR A 133 -20.14 -9.89 8.09
CA THR A 133 -21.42 -9.33 8.55
C THR A 133 -21.38 -8.78 9.97
N ASP A 134 -20.43 -9.27 10.76
CA ASP A 134 -20.03 -8.85 12.11
C ASP A 134 -18.95 -7.76 12.06
N ASP A 135 -18.57 -7.21 13.21
CA ASP A 135 -17.63 -6.09 13.33
C ASP A 135 -16.15 -6.51 13.44
N PHE A 136 -15.26 -5.55 13.69
CA PHE A 136 -13.83 -5.79 13.96
C PHE A 136 -13.48 -5.50 15.44
N PHE A 137 -14.45 -5.62 16.36
CA PHE A 137 -14.25 -5.37 17.79
C PHE A 137 -14.10 -6.68 18.60
N PRO A 138 -13.33 -6.66 19.70
CA PRO A 138 -12.41 -5.60 20.10
C PRO A 138 -11.11 -5.62 19.27
N TYR A 139 -10.53 -4.44 19.03
CA TYR A 139 -9.22 -4.33 18.38
C TYR A 139 -8.09 -4.54 19.40
N ALA A 140 -7.07 -5.31 19.03
CA ALA A 140 -5.82 -5.44 19.78
C ALA A 140 -4.64 -5.42 18.81
N ASP A 141 -3.65 -4.56 19.08
CA ASP A 141 -2.42 -4.44 18.29
C ASP A 141 -1.30 -5.36 18.78
N ARG A 142 -1.44 -5.91 19.99
CA ARG A 142 -0.48 -6.83 20.63
C ARG A 142 -1.15 -7.69 21.69
N ALA A 143 -0.43 -8.71 22.18
CA ALA A 143 -0.88 -9.53 23.30
C ALA A 143 -1.22 -8.64 24.51
N ASN A 144 -2.43 -8.79 25.04
CA ASN A 144 -3.00 -7.97 26.14
C ASN A 144 -3.09 -6.45 25.87
N GLY A 145 -2.94 -6.01 24.62
CA GLY A 145 -3.07 -4.60 24.21
C GLY A 145 -4.42 -4.30 23.57
N TYR A 146 -5.52 -4.53 24.28
CA TYR A 146 -6.86 -4.28 23.73
C TYR A 146 -7.25 -2.82 23.85
N TRP A 147 -7.81 -2.27 22.78
CA TRP A 147 -8.29 -0.90 22.70
C TRP A 147 -9.77 -0.84 23.08
N TYR A 148 -10.07 -1.13 24.34
CA TYR A 148 -11.37 -0.87 24.96
C TYR A 148 -11.19 0.09 26.13
N ALA A 149 -12.16 0.98 26.35
CA ALA A 149 -12.22 1.74 27.59
C ALA A 149 -12.75 0.82 28.69
N SER A 150 -11.96 0.61 29.75
CA SER A 150 -12.53 0.18 31.03
C SER A 150 -13.37 1.34 31.54
N ILE A 151 -14.70 1.16 31.59
CA ILE A 151 -15.62 2.10 32.23
C ILE A 151 -15.62 1.83 33.73
#